data_AF-A0A932GG25-F1
#
_entry.id   AF-A0A932GG25-F1
#
_cell.length_a   1.000
_cell.length_b   1.000
_cell.length_c   1.000
_cell.angle_alpha   90.00
_cell.angle_beta   90.00
_cell.angle_gamma   90.00
#
_symmetry.space_group_name_H-M   'P 1'
#
loop_
_entity.id
_entity.type
_entity.pdbx_description
1 polymer ?
#
loop_
_entity_poly.entity_id
_entity_poly.type
_entity_poly.pdbx_seq_one_letter_code
_entity_poly.pdbx_strand_id
1 'polypeptide(L)' 'LVGGLRAGMGYLGCRTIGDLRSKARFMQVTSAGLREGHVHDVFVTKEAPNYRAE' A
#
# COMPACT_ATOMS: atom_id res chain seq x y z
N LEU A 1 -1.76 0.34 11.39
CA LEU A 1 -1.28 1.61 10.78
C LEU A 1 0.25 1.72 10.73
N VAL A 2 0.97 1.77 11.86
CA VAL A 2 2.45 1.92 11.88
C VAL A 2 3.17 0.79 11.11
N GLY A 3 2.67 -0.45 11.18
CA GLY A 3 3.25 -1.58 10.45
C GLY A 3 3.25 -1.40 8.92
N GLY A 4 2.17 -0.88 8.35
CA GLY A 4 2.05 -0.64 6.91
C GLY A 4 3.04 0.43 6.43
N LEU A 5 3.20 1.52 7.21
CA LEU A 5 4.18 2.56 6.91
C LEU A 5 5.61 2.00 6.93
N ARG A 6 5.97 1.20 7.93
CA ARG A 6 7.31 0.59 8.02
C ARG A 6 7.57 -0.38 6.88
N ALA A 7 6.58 -1.18 6.48
CA ALA A 7 6.69 -2.05 5.31
C ALA A 7 6.93 -1.25 4.03
N GLY A 8 6.15 -0.17 3.81
CA GLY A 8 6.32 0.76 2.69
C GLY A 8 7.70 1.42 2.66
N MET A 9 8.18 1.89 3.81
CA MET A 9 9.54 2.43 3.95
C MET A 9 10.62 1.38 3.66
N GLY A 10 10.38 0.10 4.00
CA GLY A 10 11.23 -1.03 3.65
C GLY A 10 11.35 -1.24 2.14
N TYR A 11 10.21 -1.26 1.41
CA TYR A 11 10.21 -1.38 -0.06
C TYR A 11 10.99 -0.27 -0.77
N LEU A 12 10.97 0.94 -0.20
CA LEU A 12 11.65 2.12 -0.74
C LEU A 12 13.07 2.32 -0.18
N GLY A 13 13.56 1.43 0.70
CA GLY A 13 14.88 1.56 1.33
C GLY A 13 15.04 2.82 2.19
N CYS A 14 13.95 3.36 2.72
CA CYS A 14 13.92 4.60 3.48
C CYS A 14 14.06 4.32 4.99
N ARG A 15 15.13 4.81 5.62
CA ARG A 15 15.37 4.60 7.06
C ARG A 15 14.61 5.61 7.92
N THR A 16 14.27 6.77 7.35
CA THR A 16 13.58 7.86 8.03
C THR A 16 12.38 8.37 7.23
N ILE A 17 11.49 9.11 7.89
CA ILE A 17 10.36 9.78 7.20
C ILE A 17 10.89 10.87 6.24
N GLY A 18 12.02 11.51 6.57
CA GLY A 18 12.68 12.47 5.68
C GLY A 18 13.19 11.82 4.38
N ASP A 19 13.75 10.60 4.48
CA ASP A 19 14.13 9.82 3.31
C ASP A 19 12.92 9.51 2.43
N LEU A 20 11.83 9.06 3.04
CA LEU A 20 10.61 8.73 2.31
C LEU A 20 10.08 9.95 1.55
N ARG A 21 10.01 11.12 2.21
CA ARG A 21 9.52 12.36 1.59
C ARG A 21 10.39 12.86 0.44
N SER A 22 11.69 12.59 0.45
CA SER A 22 12.63 13.07 -0.58
C SER A 22 12.88 12.07 -1.71
N LYS A 23 12.80 10.76 -1.44
CA LYS A 23 13.14 9.71 -2.41
C LYS A 23 11.93 9.04 -3.06
N ALA A 24 10.74 9.15 -2.46
CA ALA A 24 9.55 8.52 -3.01
C ALA A 24 9.25 9.03 -4.42
N ARG A 25 8.89 8.09 -5.30
CA ARG A 25 8.42 8.39 -6.64
C ARG A 25 7.01 7.83 -6.78
N PHE A 26 6.15 8.62 -7.38
CA PHE A 26 4.77 8.23 -7.65
C PHE A 26 4.59 8.06 -9.16
N MET A 27 3.66 7.18 -9.52
CA MET A 27 3.24 6.98 -10.90
C MET A 27 1.73 7.14 -10.95
N GLN A 28 1.24 7.69 -12.05
CA GLN A 28 -0.20 7.77 -12.25
C GLN A 28 -0.74 6.38 -12.60
N VAL A 29 -1.84 5.99 -11.96
CA VAL A 29 -2.54 4.73 -12.22
C VAL A 29 -3.89 5.02 -12.86
N THR A 30 -4.39 4.06 -13.64
CA THR A 30 -5.73 4.12 -14.24
C THR A 30 -6.77 3.61 -13.24
N SER A 31 -8.06 3.79 -13.53
CA SER A 31 -9.15 3.19 -12.75
C SER A 31 -9.07 1.65 -12.74
N ALA A 32 -8.64 1.04 -13.84
CA ALA A 32 -8.37 -0.39 -13.91
C ALA A 32 -7.22 -0.78 -12.97
N GLY A 33 -6.12 -0.02 -12.96
CA GLY A 33 -4.99 -0.25 -12.05
C GLY A 33 -5.37 -0.06 -10.58
N LEU A 34 -6.29 0.84 -10.27
CA LEU A 34 -6.86 0.95 -8.92
C LEU A 34 -7.57 -0.34 -8.53
N ARG A 35 -8.50 -0.84 -9.36
CA ARG A 35 -9.22 -2.10 -9.08
C ARG A 35 -8.26 -3.29 -8.95
N GLU A 36 -7.22 -3.35 -9.78
CA GLU A 36 -6.18 -4.37 -9.71
C GLU A 36 -5.40 -4.32 -8.38
N GLY A 37 -5.11 -3.13 -7.85
CA GLY A 37 -4.43 -2.98 -6.57
C GLY A 37 -5.25 -3.44 -5.35
N HIS A 38 -6.58 -3.58 -5.50
CA HIS A 38 -7.46 -4.12 -4.48
C HIS A 38 -7.65 -5.64 -4.63
N VAL A 39 -8.13 -6.30 -3.58
CA VAL A 39 -8.57 -7.70 -3.68
C VAL A 39 -9.67 -7.79 -4.74
N HIS A 40 -9.49 -8.64 -5.75
CA HIS A 40 -10.44 -8.86 -6.83
C HIS A 40 -10.55 -10.35 -7.17
N ASP A 41 -11.70 -10.74 -7.71
CA ASP A 41 -12.01 -12.09 -8.22
C ASP A 41 -11.89 -13.24 -7.21
N VAL A 42 -12.03 -12.94 -5.91
CA VAL A 42 -12.03 -13.92 -4.81
C VAL A 42 -13.07 -13.59 -3.74
N PHE A 43 -13.54 -14.63 -3.04
CA PHE A 43 -14.37 -14.47 -1.84
C PHE A 43 -13.47 -14.35 -0.60
N VAL A 44 -13.56 -13.22 0.10
CA VAL A 44 -12.86 -13.01 1.37
C VAL A 44 -13.60 -13.78 2.46
N THR A 45 -13.03 -14.91 2.90
CA THR A 45 -13.64 -15.78 3.92
C THR A 45 -13.31 -15.36 5.36
N LYS A 46 -12.25 -14.56 5.52
CA LYS A 46 -11.81 -14.03 6.82
C LYS A 46 -11.31 -12.61 6.65
N GLU A 47 -11.76 -11.72 7.51
CA GLU A 47 -11.32 -10.33 7.50
C GLU A 47 -9.85 -10.18 7.93
N ALA A 48 -9.12 -9.35 7.20
CA ALA A 48 -7.77 -8.96 7.58
C ALA A 48 -7.81 -7.73 8.50
N PRO A 49 -7.01 -7.70 9.57
CA PRO A 49 -7.04 -6.62 10.57
C PRO A 49 -6.58 -5.26 10.02
N ASN A 50 -5.95 -5.24 8.84
CA ASN A 50 -5.40 -4.07 8.16
C ASN A 50 -6.07 -3.77 6.80
N TYR A 51 -7.13 -4.50 6.44
CA TYR A 51 -7.82 -4.33 5.16
C TYR A 51 -9.33 -4.32 5.41
N ARG A 52 -9.86 -3.12 5.68
CA ARG A 52 -11.30 -2.88 5.82
C ARG A 52 -11.80 -2.28 4.52
N ALA A 53 -12.74 -2.97 3.86
CA ALA A 53 -13.49 -2.37 2.77
C ALA A 53 -14.51 -1.40 3.41
N GLU A 54 -14.33 -0.10 3.18
CA GLU A 54 -15.43 0.87 3.33
C GLU A 54 -16.32 0.82 2.08
#